data_AF-A0A6N9Z2Y7-F1
#
_entry.id   AF-A0A6N9Z2Y7-F1
#
_cell.length_a   1.000
_cell.length_b   1.000
_cell.length_c   1.000
_cell.angle_alpha   90.00
_cell.angle_beta   90.00
_cell.angle_gamma   90.00
#
_symmetry.space_group_name_H-M   'P 1'
#
loop_
_entity.id
_entity.type
_entity.pdbx_description
1 polymer ?
#
loop_
_entity_poly.entity_id
_entity_poly.type
_entity_poly.pdbx_seq_one_letter_code
_entity_poly.pdbx_strand_id
1 'polypeptide(L)'
;MIVYNFFCIRSYTTTGAAMKIRTMYDVGIAIRSGRENAGLSQQELADQASVSRSWLAKVETGKASFDFRKVLMVTQALGMTVEMSYGE
;
A
#
# COMPACT_ATOMS: atom_id res chain seq x y z
N MET A 1 -13.42 12.87 22.14
CA MET A 1 -13.90 11.47 22.27
C MET A 1 -14.11 10.95 20.85
N ILE A 2 -13.21 10.23 20.19
CA ILE A 2 -11.92 9.63 20.54
C ILE A 2 -10.99 9.90 19.35
N VAL A 3 -9.86 10.56 19.60
CA VAL A 3 -8.78 10.73 18.62
C VAL A 3 -7.86 9.51 18.71
N TYR A 4 -8.16 8.46 17.95
CA TYR A 4 -7.11 7.53 17.50
C TYR A 4 -6.61 8.14 16.18
N ASN A 5 -5.36 8.51 15.98
CA ASN A 5 -4.19 7.69 16.23
C ASN A 5 -2.98 8.59 16.49
N PHE A 6 -2.36 8.33 17.62
CA PHE A 6 -1.07 8.84 18.03
C PHE A 6 -0.06 8.52 16.93
N PHE A 7 0.48 9.60 16.34
CA PHE A 7 1.65 9.62 15.47
C PHE A 7 2.84 9.04 16.25
N CYS A 8 2.90 7.70 16.37
CA CYS A 8 4.02 6.99 16.99
C CYS A 8 5.10 6.84 15.93
N ILE A 9 5.95 7.86 15.91
CA ILE A 9 7.15 7.95 15.11
C ILE A 9 8.09 6.82 15.55
N ARG A 10 8.10 5.70 14.81
CA ARG A 10 9.23 4.76 14.85
C ARG A 10 9.48 4.15 13.47
N SER A 11 10.59 4.61 12.88
CA SER A 11 11.35 3.99 11.79
C SER A 11 10.94 4.33 10.34
N TYR A 12 10.93 5.61 9.98
CA TYR A 12 11.56 6.05 8.73
C TYR A 12 12.32 7.36 8.95
N THR A 13 13.39 7.28 9.75
CA THR A 13 14.56 8.11 9.44
C THR A 13 15.16 7.59 8.14
N THR A 14 14.65 8.05 7.02
CA THR A 14 15.39 8.20 5.78
C THR A 14 14.83 9.41 5.07
N THR A 15 15.47 10.54 5.32
CA THR A 15 15.66 11.53 4.28
C THR A 15 16.26 10.83 3.06
N GLY A 16 15.51 10.68 1.96
CA GLY A 16 16.12 10.67 0.62
C GLY A 16 16.26 9.36 -0.18
N ALA A 17 15.39 8.36 -0.05
CA ALA A 17 15.31 7.32 -1.09
C ALA A 17 13.86 6.95 -1.42
N ALA A 18 13.30 7.60 -2.44
CA ALA A 18 12.07 7.16 -3.05
C ALA A 18 12.24 5.72 -3.59
N MET A 19 11.43 4.78 -3.12
CA MET A 19 11.38 3.44 -3.69
C MET A 19 10.95 3.54 -5.16
N LYS A 20 11.80 3.10 -6.08
CA LYS A 20 11.44 2.99 -7.50
C LYS A 20 10.70 1.67 -7.73
N ILE A 21 9.39 1.78 -7.96
CA ILE A 21 8.55 0.66 -8.40
C ILE A 21 8.82 0.41 -9.89
N ARG A 22 9.35 -0.76 -10.24
CA ARG A 22 9.67 -1.15 -11.64
C ARG A 22 8.78 -2.27 -12.15
N THR A 23 8.21 -3.05 -11.24
CA THR A 23 7.41 -4.24 -11.53
C THR A 23 6.15 -4.26 -10.70
N MET A 24 5.18 -5.08 -11.11
CA MET A 24 3.97 -5.34 -10.33
C MET A 24 4.27 -6.03 -8.99
N TYR A 25 5.37 -6.78 -8.91
CA TYR A 25 5.83 -7.37 -7.66
C TYR A 25 6.25 -6.27 -6.66
N ASP A 26 6.93 -5.22 -7.13
CA ASP A 26 7.32 -4.07 -6.29
C ASP A 26 6.08 -3.35 -5.71
N VAL A 27 5.01 -3.24 -6.50
CA VAL A 27 3.72 -2.70 -6.01
C VAL A 27 3.15 -3.57 -4.89
N GLY A 28 3.17 -4.89 -5.05
CA GLY A 28 2.72 -5.83 -4.04
C GLY A 28 3.51 -5.71 -2.73
N ILE A 29 4.84 -5.54 -2.81
CA ILE A 29 5.69 -5.28 -1.66
C ILE A 29 5.33 -3.95 -1.00
N ALA A 30 5.19 -2.87 -1.78
CA ALA A 30 4.87 -1.55 -1.24
C ALA A 30 3.52 -1.55 -0.49
N ILE A 31 2.49 -2.18 -1.07
CA ILE A 31 1.18 -2.36 -0.43
C ILE A 31 1.31 -3.14 0.88
N ARG A 32 2.02 -4.28 0.86
CA ARG A 32 2.21 -5.11 2.05
C ARG A 32 2.91 -4.34 3.17
N SER A 33 4.00 -3.65 2.84
CA SER A 33 4.75 -2.84 3.81
C SER A 33 3.89 -1.70 4.37
N GLY A 34 3.13 -1.01 3.52
CA GLY A 34 2.17 0.02 3.96
C GLY A 34 1.12 -0.53 4.93
N ARG A 35 0.55 -1.69 4.61
CA ARG A 35 -0.43 -2.37 5.45
C ARG A 35 0.15 -2.74 6.82
N GLU A 36 1.33 -3.35 6.84
CA GLU A 36 2.01 -3.76 8.07
C GLU A 36 2.37 -2.54 8.93
N ASN A 37 2.83 -1.45 8.33
CA ASN A 37 3.11 -0.20 9.03
C ASN A 37 1.86 0.48 9.61
N ALA A 38 0.70 0.32 8.95
CA ALA A 38 -0.58 0.78 9.45
C ALA A 38 -1.18 -0.13 10.55
N GLY A 39 -0.53 -1.27 10.85
CA GLY A 39 -1.02 -2.25 11.82
C GLY A 39 -2.28 -2.99 11.38
N LEU A 40 -2.55 -3.03 10.06
CA LEU A 40 -3.76 -3.62 9.50
C LEU A 40 -3.55 -5.08 9.12
N SER A 41 -4.54 -5.92 9.38
CA SER A 41 -4.69 -7.22 8.75
C SER A 41 -5.06 -7.06 7.27
N GLN A 42 -4.87 -8.13 6.49
CA GLN A 42 -5.32 -8.15 5.09
C GLN A 42 -6.84 -7.96 4.95
N GLN A 43 -7.62 -8.42 5.94
CA GLN A 43 -9.07 -8.25 5.89
C GLN A 43 -9.44 -6.77 6.10
N GLU A 44 -8.86 -6.12 7.10
CA GLU A 44 -9.14 -4.71 7.40
C GLU A 44 -8.77 -3.78 6.24
N LEU A 45 -7.60 -3.98 5.61
CA LEU A 45 -7.24 -3.19 4.43
C LEU A 45 -8.17 -3.47 3.25
N ALA A 46 -8.54 -4.74 3.03
CA ALA A 46 -9.44 -5.11 1.95
C ALA A 46 -10.81 -4.44 2.11
N ASP A 47 -11.34 -4.40 3.32
CA ASP A 47 -12.60 -3.74 3.64
C ASP A 47 -12.51 -2.23 3.44
N GLN A 48 -11.46 -1.58 3.95
CA GLN A 48 -11.22 -0.15 3.76
C GLN A 48 -11.09 0.24 2.28
N ALA A 49 -10.40 -0.59 1.49
CA ALA A 49 -10.18 -0.36 0.08
C ALA A 49 -11.33 -0.88 -0.81
N SER A 50 -12.39 -1.47 -0.23
CA SER A 50 -13.50 -2.09 -0.98
C SER A 50 -13.03 -3.10 -2.04
N VAL A 51 -12.06 -3.95 -1.69
CA VAL A 51 -11.55 -5.05 -2.52
C VAL A 51 -11.72 -6.38 -1.80
N SER A 52 -11.58 -7.51 -2.50
CA SER A 52 -11.62 -8.81 -1.82
C SER A 52 -10.29 -9.11 -1.13
N ARG A 53 -10.35 -9.67 0.09
CA ARG A 53 -9.16 -10.16 0.82
C ARG A 53 -8.31 -11.12 -0.01
N SER A 54 -8.96 -12.03 -0.75
CA SER A 54 -8.26 -12.99 -1.63
C SER A 54 -7.49 -12.28 -2.75
N TRP A 55 -8.06 -11.21 -3.32
CA TRP A 55 -7.36 -10.41 -4.30
C TRP A 55 -6.15 -9.70 -3.67
N LEU A 56 -6.32 -9.09 -2.49
CA LEU A 56 -5.23 -8.43 -1.77
C LEU A 56 -4.08 -9.41 -1.45
N ALA A 57 -4.39 -10.61 -0.97
CA ALA A 57 -3.39 -11.63 -0.68
C ALA A 57 -2.61 -12.08 -1.94
N LYS A 58 -3.27 -12.16 -3.10
CA LYS A 58 -2.60 -12.45 -4.37
C LYS A 58 -1.71 -11.28 -4.83
N VAL A 59 -2.13 -10.04 -4.60
CA VAL A 59 -1.34 -8.84 -4.90
C VAL A 59 -0.07 -8.82 -4.05
N GLU A 60 -0.18 -8.99 -2.74
CA GLU A 60 0.97 -8.99 -1.81
C GLU A 60 1.96 -10.14 -2.04
N THR A 61 1.56 -11.18 -2.78
CA THR A 61 2.42 -12.31 -3.15
C THR A 61 2.89 -12.27 -4.61
N GLY A 62 2.54 -11.22 -5.37
CA GLY A 62 2.91 -11.07 -6.78
C GLY A 62 2.17 -12.00 -7.75
N LYS A 63 1.08 -12.65 -7.30
CA LYS A 63 0.34 -13.68 -8.04
C LYS A 63 -1.00 -13.19 -8.62
N ALA A 64 -1.33 -11.92 -8.49
CA ALA A 64 -2.56 -11.34 -9.03
C ALA A 64 -2.37 -10.81 -10.46
N SER A 65 -3.37 -11.01 -11.33
CA SER A 65 -3.58 -10.13 -12.48
C SER A 65 -3.94 -8.74 -11.94
N PHE A 66 -3.12 -7.75 -12.29
CA PHE A 66 -3.23 -6.41 -11.74
C PHE A 66 -4.41 -5.66 -12.35
N ASP A 67 -5.43 -5.41 -11.53
CA ASP A 67 -6.44 -4.40 -11.80
C ASP A 67 -5.91 -3.08 -11.23
N PHE A 68 -5.46 -2.18 -12.10
CA PHE A 68 -4.85 -0.91 -11.70
C PHE A 68 -5.81 -0.05 -10.87
N ARG A 69 -7.13 -0.12 -11.13
CA ARG A 69 -8.13 0.59 -10.31
C ARG A 69 -8.06 0.14 -8.86
N LYS A 70 -7.99 -1.16 -8.61
CA LYS A 70 -7.94 -1.71 -7.25
C LYS A 70 -6.64 -1.36 -6.55
N VAL A 71 -5.53 -1.28 -7.29
CA VAL A 71 -4.27 -0.76 -6.75
C VAL A 71 -4.46 0.66 -6.25
N LEU A 72 -5.04 1.55 -7.07
CA LEU A 72 -5.29 2.95 -6.67
C LEU A 72 -6.19 3.05 -5.44
N MET A 73 -7.24 2.22 -5.36
CA MET A 73 -8.13 2.15 -4.19
C MET A 73 -7.36 1.73 -2.92
N VAL A 74 -6.49 0.72 -3.02
CA VAL A 74 -5.66 0.27 -1.89
C VAL A 74 -4.63 1.32 -1.48
N THR A 75 -3.95 1.95 -2.45
CA THR A 75 -3.00 3.03 -2.15
C THR A 75 -3.69 4.21 -1.48
N GLN A 76 -4.91 4.55 -1.91
CA GLN A 76 -5.71 5.59 -1.27
C GLN A 76 -6.09 5.23 0.16
N ALA A 77 -6.53 3.99 0.41
CA ALA A 77 -6.86 3.51 1.76
C ALA A 77 -5.63 3.55 2.70
N LEU A 78 -4.43 3.34 2.15
CA LEU A 78 -3.16 3.45 2.89
C LEU A 78 -2.61 4.88 3.00
N GLY A 79 -3.28 5.89 2.42
CA GLY A 79 -2.77 7.26 2.39
C GLY A 79 -1.52 7.46 1.51
N MET A 80 -1.30 6.55 0.55
CA MET A 80 -0.20 6.62 -0.41
C MET A 80 -0.60 7.42 -1.65
N THR A 81 0.38 8.09 -2.28
CA THR A 81 0.21 8.78 -3.56
C THR A 81 0.97 8.05 -4.65
N VAL A 82 0.36 7.92 -5.83
CA VAL A 82 1.01 7.43 -7.04
C VAL A 82 1.28 8.63 -7.94
N GLU A 83 2.53 8.88 -8.27
CA GLU A 83 2.96 9.94 -9.16
C GLU A 83 3.48 9.36 -10.48
N MET A 84 3.14 10.00 -11.59
CA MET A 84 3.63 9.64 -12.91
C MET A 84 4.46 10.81 -13.45
N SER A 85 5.70 10.52 -13.83
CA SER A 85 6.59 11.46 -14.49
C SER A 85 7.15 10.86 -15.77
N TYR A 86 7.50 11.72 -16.72
CA TYR A 86 8.20 11.33 -17.93
C TYR A 86 9.71 11.39 -17.66
N GLY A 87 10.46 10.40 -18.13
CA GLY A 87 11.93 10.47 -18.12
C GLY A 87 12.41 11.40 -19.24
N GLU A 88 13.45 12.19 -18.98
CA GLU A 88 14.22 12.86 -20.05
C GLU A 88 15.06 11.86 -20.86
#